data_AF-A0A2N8TAF9-F1
#
_entry.id   AF-A0A2N8TAF9-F1
#
_cell.length_a   1.000
_cell.length_b   1.000
_cell.length_c   1.000
_cell.angle_alpha   90.00
_cell.angle_beta   90.00
_cell.angle_gamma   90.00
#
_symmetry.space_group_name_H-M   'P 1'
#
loop_
_entity.id
_entity.type
_entity.pdbx_description
1 polymer ?
#
loop_
_entity_poly.entity_id
_entity_poly.type
_entity_poly.pdbx_seq_one_letter_code
_entity_poly.pdbx_strand_id
1 'polypeptide(L)' 'MELHGRQADTTPMTTPFGRTLCAMITPFTPSGTLDLDGAQLLAAHLVGNGCDGLVL' A
#
# COMPACT_ATOMS: atom_id res chain seq x y z
N MET A 1 -19.13 -39.92 -8.47
CA MET A 1 -18.27 -38.75 -8.75
C MET A 1 -18.93 -37.55 -8.08
N GLU A 2 -18.74 -37.44 -6.77
CA GLU A 2 -19.31 -36.34 -5.98
C GLU A 2 -18.22 -35.27 -5.85
N LEU A 3 -18.32 -34.22 -6.65
CA LEU A 3 -17.54 -33.01 -6.42
C LEU A 3 -18.11 -32.34 -5.16
N HIS A 4 -17.57 -32.70 -4.00
CA HIS A 4 -17.77 -31.92 -2.79
C HIS A 4 -17.22 -30.51 -3.06
N GLY A 5 -18.14 -29.56 -3.18
CA GLY A 5 -17.83 -28.15 -3.35
C GLY A 5 -16.93 -27.67 -2.22
N ARG A 6 -15.67 -27.39 -2.57
CA ARG A 6 -14.74 -26.70 -1.68
C ARG A 6 -15.27 -25.29 -1.45
N GLN A 7 -16.11 -25.11 -0.44
CA GLN A 7 -16.45 -23.79 0.05
C GLN A 7 -15.13 -23.16 0.53
N ALA A 8 -14.67 -22.12 -0.17
CA ALA A 8 -13.52 -21.35 0.28
C ALA A 8 -13.92 -20.71 1.60
N ASP A 9 -13.23 -21.07 2.68
CA ASP A 9 -13.32 -20.36 3.95
C ASP A 9 -12.86 -18.92 3.69
N THR A 10 -13.82 -18.03 3.48
CA THR A 10 -13.56 -16.63 3.17
C THR A 10 -13.95 -15.87 4.41
N THR A 11 -12.94 -15.43 5.16
CA THR A 11 -13.15 -14.44 6.20
C THR A 11 -13.87 -13.24 5.58
N PRO A 12 -14.89 -12.66 6.23
CA PRO A 12 -15.58 -11.51 5.68
C PRO A 12 -14.55 -10.41 5.43
N MET A 13 -14.33 -10.11 4.15
CA MET A 13 -13.30 -9.15 3.74
C MET A 13 -13.77 -7.76 4.15
N THR A 14 -13.13 -7.21 5.18
CA THR A 14 -13.15 -5.76 5.40
C THR A 14 -12.37 -5.15 4.25
N THR A 15 -12.87 -4.07 3.63
CA THR A 15 -12.11 -3.32 2.61
C THR A 15 -11.05 -2.48 3.35
N PRO A 16 -9.78 -2.91 3.42
CA PRO A 16 -8.81 -2.28 4.31
C PRO A 16 -8.21 -1.00 3.71
N PHE A 17 -8.43 -0.79 2.42
CA PHE A 17 -7.93 0.34 1.64
C PHE A 17 -9.09 1.13 1.04
N GLY A 18 -8.87 2.43 0.82
CA GLY A 18 -9.79 3.28 0.08
C GLY A 18 -9.72 3.09 -1.43
N ARG A 19 -10.07 4.13 -2.18
CA ARG A 19 -10.19 4.08 -3.65
C ARG A 19 -8.90 4.45 -4.36
N THR A 20 -8.01 5.20 -3.71
CA THR A 20 -6.82 5.77 -4.35
C THR A 20 -5.56 5.39 -3.58
N LEU A 21 -4.67 4.63 -4.22
CA LEU A 21 -3.37 4.26 -3.67
C LEU A 21 -2.25 4.87 -4.51
N CYS A 22 -1.18 5.33 -3.86
CA CYS A 22 0.01 5.82 -4.54
C CYS A 22 1.12 4.74 -4.51
N ALA A 23 1.66 4.41 -5.68
CA ALA A 23 2.95 3.74 -5.76
C ALA A 23 4.03 4.79 -5.49
N MET A 24 4.45 4.89 -4.23
CA MET A 24 5.33 5.95 -3.80
C MET A 24 6.70 5.77 -4.43
N ILE A 25 7.27 6.84 -4.98
CA ILE A 25 8.66 6.82 -5.43
C ILE A 25 9.59 6.60 -4.22
N THR A 26 10.64 5.79 -4.39
CA THR A 26 11.67 5.58 -3.37
C THR A 26 12.68 6.74 -3.40
N PRO A 27 12.76 7.60 -2.38
CA PRO A 27 13.68 8.72 -2.38
C PRO A 27 15.12 8.28 -2.12
N PHE A 28 16.06 8.93 -2.79
CA PHE A 28 17.50 8.74 -2.60
C PHE A 28 18.18 10.08 -2.39
N THR A 29 19.25 10.07 -1.59
CA THR A 29 20.13 11.22 -1.42
C THR A 29 20.92 11.51 -2.71
N PRO A 30 21.56 12.67 -2.84
CA PRO A 30 22.42 12.96 -3.99
C PRO A 30 23.58 11.98 -4.18
N SER A 31 24.01 11.28 -3.12
CA SER A 31 25.02 10.22 -3.19
C SER A 31 24.45 8.85 -3.57
N GLY A 32 23.14 8.76 -3.81
CA GLY A 32 22.45 7.53 -4.23
C GLY A 32 22.12 6.57 -3.08
N THR A 33 22.24 6.99 -1.83
CA THR A 33 21.81 6.19 -0.67
C THR A 33 20.32 6.38 -0.41
N LEU A 34 19.65 5.38 0.16
CA LEU A 34 18.25 5.50 0.52
C LEU A 34 18.03 6.67 1.49
N ASP A 35 17.09 7.56 1.17
CA ASP A 35 16.70 8.68 2.02
C ASP A 35 15.42 8.34 2.79
N LEU A 36 15.60 7.80 4.00
CA LEU A 36 14.50 7.36 4.87
C LEU A 36 13.70 8.53 5.44
N ASP A 37 14.36 9.65 5.75
CA ASP A 37 13.69 10.84 6.28
C ASP A 37 12.82 11.48 5.19
N GLY A 38 13.36 11.61 3.98
CA GLY A 38 12.62 12.03 2.80
C GLY A 38 11.45 11.10 2.47
N ALA A 39 11.62 9.78 2.61
CA ALA A 39 10.55 8.81 2.42
C ALA A 39 9.39 9.01 3.41
N GLN A 40 9.69 9.28 4.69
CA GLN A 40 8.66 9.55 5.69
C GLN A 40 7.90 10.85 5.41
N LEU A 41 8.61 11.91 5.03
CA LEU A 41 7.99 13.20 4.69
C LEU A 41 7.09 13.07 3.45
N LEU A 42 7.55 12.38 2.42
CA LEU A 42 6.76 12.14 1.21
C LEU A 42 5.52 11.29 1.51
N ALA A 43 5.66 10.24 2.31
CA ALA A 43 4.54 9.39 2.72
C ALA A 43 3.46 10.20 3.46
N ALA A 44 3.85 11.01 4.43
CA ALA A 44 2.94 11.89 5.16
C ALA A 44 2.25 12.90 4.24
N HIS A 45 2.98 13.47 3.29
CA HIS A 45 2.42 14.38 2.31
C HIS A 45 1.38 13.71 1.41
N LEU A 46 1.68 12.53 0.85
CA LEU A 46 0.78 11.84 -0.07
C LEU A 46 -0.53 11.42 0.60
N VAL A 47 -0.45 10.88 1.82
CA VAL A 47 -1.65 10.51 2.59
C VAL A 47 -2.42 11.76 3.03
N GLY A 48 -1.72 12.78 3.53
CA GLY A 48 -2.32 14.06 3.93
C GLY A 48 -3.03 14.79 2.78
N ASN A 49 -2.68 14.50 1.52
CA ASN A 49 -3.27 15.09 0.33
C ASN A 49 -4.22 14.14 -0.44
N GLY A 50 -4.68 13.06 0.19
CA GLY A 50 -5.79 12.25 -0.33
C GLY A 50 -5.44 10.90 -0.94
N CYS A 51 -4.21 10.41 -0.74
CA CYS A 51 -3.92 8.99 -0.96
C CYS A 51 -4.46 8.18 0.24
N ASP A 52 -5.29 7.18 -0.03
CA ASP A 52 -5.86 6.28 0.99
C ASP A 52 -4.84 5.24 1.48
N GLY A 53 -3.66 5.20 0.88
CA GLY A 53 -2.57 4.30 1.22
C GLY A 53 -1.42 4.36 0.21
N LEU A 54 -0.32 3.69 0.56
CA LEU A 54 0.91 3.67 -0.21
C LEU A 54 1.32 2.24 -0.54
N VAL A 55 1.90 2.06 -1.73
CA VAL A 55 2.63 0.87 -2.13
C VAL A 55 4.12 1.22 -2.09
N LEU A 56 4.91 0.40 -1.40
CA LEU A 56 6.33 0.60 -1.10
C LEU A 56 7.18 -0.54 -1.67
#